data_AF-A0A8T4T070-F1
#
_entry.id   AF-A0A8T4T070-F1
#
_cell.length_a   1.000
_cell.length_b   1.000
_cell.length_c   1.000
_cell.angle_alpha   90.00
_cell.angle_beta   90.00
_cell.angle_gamma   90.00
#
_symmetry.space_group_name_H-M   'P 1'
#
loop_
_entity.id
_entity.type
_entity.pdbx_description
1 polymer ?
#
loop_
_entity_poly.entity_id
_entity_poly.type
_entity_poly.pdbx_seq_one_letter_code
_entity_poly.pdbx_strand_id
1 'polypeptide(L)'
;MPIDKYLEKLEGSRVSKKILNPLPIFSIENTRRYIILEGKLHETYSYPDLLVSMGKSHHGKNWYETHQALYEEDSFMLNLRQYVDFLKLLKNGKAFDENGNLIEPKILELILDDIFEKRDPLRGEWIDALFNINNNLLYIKYDNRIINGDLIPGQIRTSSNHLLKGAGIGINLDDWLNTATIHGLPPRKIKNGELYYYAPLEDNNCVAWFYADSVGAFLSCNRDPSSSDPVLGVRHARIRSK
;
A
#
# COMPACT_ATOMS: atom_id res chain seq x y z
N MET A 1 -24.17 -43.83 32.10
CA MET A 1 -23.90 -42.53 32.77
C MET A 1 -24.89 -41.53 32.19
N PRO A 2 -25.70 -40.81 32.99
CA PRO A 2 -26.76 -39.94 32.47
C PRO A 2 -26.19 -38.72 31.74
N ILE A 3 -26.84 -38.32 30.64
CA ILE A 3 -26.48 -37.19 29.76
C ILE A 3 -26.32 -35.87 30.53
N ASP A 4 -27.04 -35.70 31.62
CA ASP A 4 -27.06 -34.46 32.42
C ASP A 4 -25.69 -34.14 33.05
N LYS A 5 -24.87 -35.17 33.32
CA LYS A 5 -23.52 -34.98 33.88
C LYS A 5 -22.48 -34.51 32.87
N TYR A 6 -22.80 -34.56 31.56
CA TYR A 6 -21.94 -34.07 30.49
C TYR A 6 -22.15 -32.57 30.24
N LEU A 7 -23.37 -32.07 30.48
CA LEU A 7 -23.74 -30.67 30.25
C LEU A 7 -23.21 -29.74 31.34
N GLU A 8 -23.20 -30.17 32.62
CA GLU A 8 -22.59 -29.39 33.72
C GLU A 8 -21.08 -29.15 33.54
N LYS A 9 -20.39 -30.02 32.79
CA LYS A 9 -18.95 -29.87 32.53
C LYS A 9 -18.63 -28.83 31.45
N LEU A 10 -19.62 -28.45 30.64
CA LEU A 10 -19.48 -27.42 29.60
C LEU A 10 -19.78 -26.01 30.13
N GLU A 11 -20.56 -25.88 31.21
CA GLU A 11 -20.90 -24.58 31.79
C GLU A 11 -19.75 -23.93 32.62
N GLY A 12 -18.71 -24.71 32.95
CA GLY A 12 -17.55 -24.24 33.71
C GLY A 12 -16.41 -23.64 32.88
N SER A 13 -16.46 -23.72 31.54
CA SER A 13 -15.43 -23.11 30.67
C SER A 13 -15.92 -21.79 30.07
N ARG A 14 -16.20 -20.81 30.94
CA ARG A 14 -16.13 -19.39 30.58
C ARG A 14 -14.67 -19.02 30.34
N VAL A 15 -14.12 -19.49 29.22
CA VAL A 15 -12.98 -18.80 28.60
C VAL A 15 -13.54 -17.47 28.16
N SER A 16 -13.06 -16.41 28.80
CA SER A 16 -13.41 -15.03 28.48
C SER A 16 -13.37 -14.86 26.97
N LYS A 17 -14.55 -14.67 26.35
CA LYS A 17 -14.63 -13.85 25.14
C LYS A 17 -14.08 -12.49 25.57
N LYS A 18 -12.77 -12.28 25.41
CA LYS A 18 -12.26 -10.97 25.05
C LYS A 18 -13.03 -10.63 23.80
N ILE A 19 -14.12 -9.90 23.97
CA ILE A 19 -14.72 -9.12 22.92
C ILE A 19 -13.54 -8.27 22.44
N LEU A 20 -12.92 -8.69 21.34
CA LEU A 20 -12.12 -7.80 20.54
C LEU A 20 -13.07 -6.65 20.27
N ASN A 21 -12.86 -5.53 20.95
CA ASN A 21 -13.45 -4.29 20.51
C ASN A 21 -13.11 -4.21 19.02
N PRO A 22 -14.09 -4.18 18.10
CA PRO A 22 -13.76 -3.91 16.72
C PRO A 22 -12.98 -2.60 16.76
N LEU A 23 -11.73 -2.65 16.27
CA LEU A 23 -10.95 -1.44 16.06
C LEU A 23 -11.84 -0.44 15.33
N PRO A 24 -11.77 0.85 15.68
CA PRO A 24 -12.66 1.85 15.13
C PRO A 24 -12.69 1.68 13.62
N ILE A 25 -13.86 1.33 13.09
CA ILE A 25 -14.12 1.33 11.65
C ILE A 25 -13.60 2.69 11.20
N PHE A 26 -12.58 2.71 10.34
CA PHE A 26 -12.13 3.93 9.70
C PHE A 26 -13.37 4.56 9.08
N SER A 27 -13.90 5.60 9.72
CA SER A 27 -15.19 6.14 9.34
C SER A 27 -15.05 6.75 7.95
N ILE A 28 -16.16 6.85 7.22
CA ILE A 28 -16.22 7.55 5.93
C ILE A 28 -15.70 9.00 6.04
N GLU A 29 -15.70 9.59 7.24
CA GLU A 29 -15.07 10.89 7.46
C GLU A 29 -13.54 10.84 7.32
N ASN A 30 -12.89 9.76 7.75
CA ASN A 30 -11.45 9.59 7.62
C ASN A 30 -11.01 9.35 6.16
N THR A 31 -11.87 8.81 5.29
CA THR A 31 -11.54 8.68 3.85
C THR A 31 -11.50 10.04 3.13
N ARG A 32 -12.05 11.11 3.75
CA ARG A 32 -12.06 12.47 3.18
C ARG A 32 -11.00 13.41 3.76
N ARG A 33 -10.23 12.95 4.74
CA ARG A 33 -9.13 13.71 5.34
C ARG A 33 -7.82 13.40 4.62
N TYR A 34 -6.94 14.39 4.52
CA TYR A 34 -5.70 14.25 3.80
C TYR A 34 -4.49 14.47 4.71
N ILE A 35 -3.39 13.82 4.35
CA ILE A 35 -2.07 14.06 4.91
C ILE A 35 -1.25 14.80 3.87
N ILE A 36 -0.59 15.88 4.28
CA ILE A 36 0.42 16.53 3.46
C ILE A 36 1.64 15.60 3.37
N LEU A 37 1.94 15.15 2.15
CA LEU A 37 3.22 14.55 1.80
C LEU A 37 4.06 15.61 1.08
N GLU A 38 5.07 16.13 1.76
CA GLU A 38 5.98 17.12 1.20
C GLU A 38 6.67 16.59 -0.07
N GLY A 39 6.78 17.47 -1.07
CA GLY A 39 7.46 17.19 -2.32
C GLY A 39 8.93 16.90 -2.11
N LYS A 40 9.48 15.98 -2.91
CA LYS A 40 10.89 15.56 -2.82
C LYS A 40 11.55 15.47 -4.18
N LEU A 41 12.87 15.65 -4.17
CA LEU A 41 13.78 15.36 -5.27
C LEU A 41 14.59 14.09 -4.94
N HIS A 42 14.46 13.09 -5.80
CA HIS A 42 15.15 11.80 -5.78
C HIS A 42 16.01 11.66 -7.04
N GLU A 43 17.23 12.19 -7.00
CA GLU A 43 18.15 12.22 -8.14
C GLU A 43 17.50 12.81 -9.41
N THR A 44 16.96 11.97 -10.29
CA THR A 44 16.33 12.32 -11.57
C THR A 44 14.81 12.35 -11.54
N TYR A 45 14.20 12.01 -10.40
CA TYR A 45 12.76 11.99 -10.20
C TYR A 45 12.36 12.99 -9.13
N SER A 46 11.26 13.71 -9.32
CA SER A 46 10.71 14.59 -8.29
C SER A 46 9.19 14.63 -8.37
N TYR A 47 8.55 15.00 -7.27
CA TYR A 47 7.12 15.21 -7.21
C TYR A 47 6.80 16.43 -6.32
N PRO A 48 5.72 17.17 -6.59
CA PRO A 48 5.31 18.33 -5.78
C PRO A 48 4.72 17.89 -4.43
N ASP A 49 4.38 18.85 -3.57
CA ASP A 49 3.57 18.54 -2.38
C ASP A 49 2.27 17.86 -2.78
N LEU A 50 1.92 16.78 -2.06
CA LEU A 50 0.71 16.00 -2.30
C LEU A 50 -0.22 16.06 -1.09
N LEU A 51 -1.52 15.93 -1.35
CA LEU A 51 -2.53 15.60 -0.37
C LEU A 51 -2.89 14.11 -0.54
N VAL A 52 -2.56 13.26 0.42
CA VAL A 52 -2.79 11.82 0.40
C VAL A 52 -3.94 11.44 1.33
N SER A 53 -4.94 10.70 0.85
CA SER A 53 -6.09 10.33 1.67
C SER A 53 -5.69 9.44 2.86
N MET A 54 -6.21 9.76 4.05
CA MET A 54 -5.97 8.99 5.28
C MET A 54 -6.66 7.63 5.27
N GLY A 55 -7.67 7.43 4.42
CA GLY A 55 -8.37 6.17 4.22
C GLY A 55 -8.24 5.66 2.79
N LYS A 56 -8.56 4.38 2.60
CA LYS A 56 -8.68 3.77 1.27
C LYS A 56 -10.07 4.04 0.68
N SER A 57 -10.14 4.06 -0.63
CA SER A 57 -11.35 4.22 -1.44
C SER A 57 -11.36 3.20 -2.57
N HIS A 58 -12.41 3.20 -3.40
CA HIS A 58 -12.46 2.42 -4.65
C HIS A 58 -12.25 0.91 -4.47
N HIS A 59 -12.75 0.37 -3.36
CA HIS A 59 -12.64 -1.04 -3.03
C HIS A 59 -13.27 -1.95 -4.10
N GLY A 60 -12.62 -3.08 -4.39
CA GLY A 60 -13.13 -4.08 -5.33
C GLY A 60 -12.89 -3.75 -6.81
N LYS A 61 -12.30 -2.60 -7.14
CA LYS A 61 -11.88 -2.27 -8.51
C LYS A 61 -10.54 -2.91 -8.85
N ASN A 62 -10.37 -3.33 -10.10
CA ASN A 62 -9.05 -3.71 -10.61
C ASN A 62 -8.15 -2.47 -10.82
N TRP A 63 -6.89 -2.66 -11.21
CA TRP A 63 -5.93 -1.57 -11.32
C TRP A 63 -6.32 -0.51 -12.37
N TYR A 64 -6.85 -0.95 -13.53
CA TYR A 64 -7.32 -0.06 -14.59
C TYR A 64 -8.57 0.73 -14.18
N GLU A 65 -9.56 0.05 -13.62
CA GLU A 65 -10.80 0.66 -13.11
C GLU A 65 -10.52 1.67 -12.00
N THR A 66 -9.51 1.39 -11.16
CA THR A 66 -9.06 2.30 -10.12
C THR A 66 -8.47 3.56 -10.75
N HIS A 67 -7.56 3.46 -11.73
CA HIS A 67 -7.06 4.64 -12.45
C HIS A 67 -8.18 5.45 -13.10
N GLN A 68 -9.16 4.79 -13.71
CA GLN A 68 -10.29 5.48 -14.33
C GLN A 68 -11.14 6.24 -13.30
N ALA A 69 -11.48 5.61 -12.18
CA ALA A 69 -12.23 6.26 -11.11
C ALA A 69 -11.48 7.46 -10.51
N LEU A 70 -10.17 7.31 -10.29
CA LEU A 70 -9.34 8.39 -9.75
C LEU A 70 -9.21 9.57 -10.72
N TYR A 71 -9.14 9.30 -12.03
CA TYR A 71 -9.12 10.33 -13.07
C TYR A 71 -10.41 11.16 -13.07
N GLU A 72 -11.58 10.53 -12.92
CA GLU A 72 -12.87 11.22 -12.80
C GLU A 72 -12.94 12.14 -11.56
N GLU A 73 -12.13 11.86 -10.54
CA GLU A 73 -12.04 12.59 -9.28
C GLU A 73 -10.88 13.61 -9.21
N ASP A 74 -10.23 13.89 -10.34
CA ASP A 74 -9.00 14.70 -10.45
C ASP A 74 -7.96 14.29 -9.40
N SER A 75 -7.70 12.98 -9.35
CA SER A 75 -6.80 12.35 -8.39
C SER A 75 -6.02 11.21 -9.04
N PHE A 76 -5.05 10.68 -8.30
CA PHE A 76 -4.20 9.59 -8.76
C PHE A 76 -3.78 8.70 -7.60
N MET A 77 -3.31 7.50 -7.88
CA MET A 77 -2.73 6.62 -6.86
C MET A 77 -1.24 6.90 -6.75
N LEU A 78 -0.67 6.76 -5.55
CA LEU A 78 0.76 7.00 -5.36
C LEU A 78 1.59 5.99 -6.16
N ASN A 79 2.64 6.47 -6.84
CA ASN A 79 3.65 5.56 -7.37
C ASN A 79 4.51 4.99 -6.24
N LEU A 80 5.26 3.92 -6.53
CA LEU A 80 5.96 3.18 -5.49
C LEU A 80 6.97 4.04 -4.71
N ARG A 81 7.63 5.00 -5.36
CA ARG A 81 8.56 5.94 -4.68
C ARG A 81 7.81 6.85 -3.71
N GLN A 82 6.72 7.46 -4.16
CA GLN A 82 5.86 8.31 -3.31
C GLN A 82 5.26 7.50 -2.15
N TYR A 83 4.84 6.27 -2.41
CA TYR A 83 4.31 5.37 -1.38
C TYR A 83 5.34 5.09 -0.28
N VAL A 84 6.60 4.79 -0.64
CA VAL A 84 7.67 4.64 0.35
C VAL A 84 7.87 5.91 1.17
N ASP A 85 7.83 7.09 0.54
CA ASP A 85 7.94 8.37 1.27
C ASP A 85 6.75 8.62 2.21
N PHE A 86 5.55 8.22 1.81
CA PHE A 86 4.35 8.25 2.65
C PHE A 86 4.48 7.32 3.85
N LEU A 87 4.94 6.08 3.66
CA LEU A 87 5.18 5.15 4.77
C LEU A 87 6.23 5.69 5.76
N LYS A 88 7.29 6.33 5.27
CA LYS A 88 8.29 7.00 6.13
C LYS A 88 7.68 8.13 6.95
N LEU A 89 6.84 8.95 6.32
CA LEU A 89 6.14 10.06 6.99
C LEU A 89 5.29 9.54 8.15
N LEU A 90 4.49 8.50 7.89
CA LEU A 90 3.66 7.86 8.92
C LEU A 90 4.51 7.31 10.06
N LYS A 91 5.59 6.57 9.75
CA LYS A 91 6.49 5.97 10.76
C LYS A 91 7.25 6.99 11.60
N ASN A 92 7.51 8.19 11.07
CA ASN A 92 8.13 9.27 11.82
C ASN A 92 7.19 9.85 12.89
N GLY A 93 5.89 9.59 12.82
CA GLY A 93 4.91 10.01 13.82
C GLY A 93 4.63 11.52 13.85
N LYS A 94 5.06 12.26 12.83
CA LYS A 94 4.84 13.70 12.70
C LYS A 94 4.40 14.03 11.27
N ALA A 95 3.12 14.31 11.10
CA ALA A 95 2.51 14.68 9.83
C ALA A 95 1.45 15.77 10.04
N PHE A 96 1.07 16.45 8.96
CA PHE A 96 0.12 17.55 8.98
C PHE A 96 -1.09 17.24 8.09
N ASP A 97 -2.27 17.70 8.52
CA ASP A 97 -3.50 17.62 7.72
C ASP A 97 -3.48 18.64 6.57
N GLU A 98 -4.49 18.63 5.69
CA GLU A 98 -4.57 19.58 4.58
C GLU A 98 -4.57 21.06 4.99
N ASN A 99 -4.95 21.37 6.23
CA ASN A 99 -5.00 22.71 6.80
C ASN A 99 -3.68 23.11 7.50
N GLY A 100 -2.69 22.21 7.53
CA GLY A 100 -1.42 22.42 8.19
C GLY A 100 -1.44 22.20 9.70
N ASN A 101 -2.51 21.60 10.26
CA ASN A 101 -2.55 21.23 11.66
C ASN A 101 -1.79 19.93 11.89
N LEU A 102 -1.13 19.82 13.04
CA LEU A 102 -0.46 18.59 13.45
C LEU A 102 -1.50 17.47 13.65
N ILE A 103 -1.30 16.34 12.99
CA ILE A 103 -2.14 15.16 13.16
C ILE A 103 -1.75 14.45 14.45
N GLU A 104 -2.74 14.03 15.24
CA GLU A 104 -2.50 13.24 16.45
C GLU A 104 -1.72 11.96 16.13
N PRO A 105 -0.64 11.63 16.86
CA PRO A 105 0.18 10.44 16.59
C PRO A 105 -0.61 9.14 16.52
N LYS A 106 -1.67 9.01 17.34
CA LYS A 106 -2.56 7.86 17.34
C LYS A 106 -3.28 7.65 16.00
N ILE A 107 -3.61 8.72 15.27
CA ILE A 107 -4.20 8.59 13.93
C ILE A 107 -3.18 8.04 12.94
N LEU A 108 -1.92 8.46 13.02
CA LEU A 108 -0.86 7.94 12.16
C LEU A 108 -0.57 6.46 12.44
N GLU A 109 -0.59 6.06 13.72
CA GLU A 109 -0.49 4.67 14.14
C GLU A 109 -1.64 3.83 13.58
N LEU A 110 -2.89 4.32 13.66
CA LEU A 110 -4.04 3.63 13.07
C LEU A 110 -3.93 3.45 11.55
N ILE A 111 -3.35 4.41 10.83
CA ILE A 111 -3.10 4.28 9.38
C ILE A 111 -2.02 3.22 9.13
N LEU A 112 -0.94 3.22 9.91
CA LEU A 112 0.10 2.18 9.82
C LEU A 112 -0.45 0.79 10.12
N ASP A 113 -1.28 0.66 11.15
CA ASP A 113 -1.94 -0.59 11.51
C ASP A 113 -2.88 -1.07 10.39
N ASP A 114 -3.58 -0.15 9.73
CA ASP A 114 -4.39 -0.48 8.56
C ASP A 114 -3.55 -1.06 7.39
N ILE A 115 -2.30 -0.60 7.25
CA ILE A 115 -1.37 -1.01 6.19
C ILE A 115 -0.61 -2.29 6.53
N PHE A 116 -0.07 -2.43 7.74
CA PHE A 116 0.92 -3.45 8.10
C PHE A 116 0.43 -4.53 9.06
N GLU A 117 -0.64 -4.29 9.82
CA GLU A 117 -1.00 -5.20 10.92
C GLU A 117 -1.30 -6.60 10.39
N LYS A 118 -0.81 -7.63 11.07
CA LYS A 118 -1.06 -9.03 10.70
C LYS A 118 -2.40 -9.49 11.29
N ARG A 119 -3.47 -9.44 10.50
CA ARG A 119 -4.82 -9.90 10.89
C ARG A 119 -5.71 -10.16 9.69
N ASP A 120 -6.79 -10.90 9.93
CA ASP A 120 -7.89 -11.06 8.98
C ASP A 120 -8.97 -9.95 9.17
N PRO A 121 -9.68 -9.57 8.10
CA PRO A 121 -9.48 -9.98 6.70
C PRO A 121 -8.24 -9.32 6.08
N LEU A 122 -7.84 -9.84 4.90
CA LEU A 122 -6.82 -9.20 4.05
C LEU A 122 -7.15 -7.73 3.85
N ARG A 123 -6.13 -6.87 3.87
CA ARG A 123 -6.24 -5.43 3.61
C ARG A 123 -5.14 -5.06 2.64
N GLY A 124 -5.51 -4.59 1.46
CA GLY A 124 -4.55 -4.20 0.44
C GLY A 124 -4.83 -2.82 -0.15
N GLU A 125 -3.83 -2.29 -0.82
CA GLU A 125 -3.96 -1.12 -1.69
C GLU A 125 -3.14 -1.23 -2.97
N TRP A 126 -3.72 -0.73 -4.06
CA TRP A 126 -3.03 -0.54 -5.33
C TRP A 126 -1.94 0.54 -5.25
N ILE A 127 -0.89 0.35 -6.04
CA ILE A 127 0.19 1.32 -6.21
C ILE A 127 0.37 1.59 -7.71
N ASP A 128 0.65 2.84 -8.09
CA ASP A 128 0.93 3.23 -9.48
C ASP A 128 2.33 2.75 -9.90
N ALA A 129 2.45 1.47 -10.19
CA ALA A 129 3.66 0.90 -10.77
C ALA A 129 3.32 -0.31 -11.61
N LEU A 130 3.31 -0.12 -12.93
CA LEU A 130 3.19 -1.18 -13.92
C LEU A 130 4.59 -1.60 -14.39
N PHE A 131 4.90 -2.88 -14.26
CA PHE A 131 6.18 -3.46 -14.57
C PHE A 131 6.12 -4.24 -15.87
N ASN A 132 7.21 -4.15 -16.63
CA ASN A 132 7.46 -5.02 -17.77
C ASN A 132 8.94 -5.34 -17.78
N ILE A 133 9.31 -6.61 -17.89
CA ILE A 133 10.70 -7.01 -18.07
C ILE A 133 10.88 -7.37 -19.54
N ASN A 134 11.88 -6.77 -20.18
CA ASN A 134 12.24 -7.08 -21.56
C ASN A 134 13.76 -7.09 -21.68
N ASN A 135 14.33 -8.17 -22.23
CA ASN A 135 15.77 -8.39 -22.33
C ASN A 135 16.52 -8.20 -20.98
N ASN A 136 15.97 -8.76 -19.90
CA ASN A 136 16.47 -8.63 -18.53
C ASN A 136 16.50 -7.20 -17.98
N LEU A 137 15.85 -6.25 -18.65
CA LEU A 137 15.70 -4.88 -18.19
C LEU A 137 14.29 -4.67 -17.66
N LEU A 138 14.20 -4.26 -16.38
CA LEU A 138 12.93 -3.89 -15.77
C LEU A 138 12.55 -2.48 -16.22
N TYR A 139 11.43 -2.38 -16.91
CA TYR A 139 10.72 -1.14 -17.19
C TYR A 139 9.63 -0.94 -16.14
N ILE A 140 9.61 0.25 -15.56
CA ILE A 140 8.62 0.70 -14.60
C ILE A 140 7.87 1.84 -15.25
N LYS A 141 6.55 1.69 -15.33
CA LYS A 141 5.60 2.63 -15.91
C LYS A 141 4.75 3.18 -14.77
N TYR A 142 4.79 4.49 -14.56
CA TYR A 142 4.11 5.16 -13.47
C TYR A 142 3.69 6.57 -13.89
N ASP A 143 3.01 7.27 -12.99
CA ASP A 143 2.25 8.50 -13.28
C ASP A 143 1.25 8.23 -14.42
N ASN A 144 0.57 7.09 -14.36
CA ASN A 144 -0.36 6.63 -15.40
C ASN A 144 -1.61 7.53 -15.43
N ARG A 145 -2.04 7.93 -16.63
CA ARG A 145 -3.12 8.89 -16.85
C ARG A 145 -4.08 8.39 -17.92
N ILE A 146 -5.35 8.76 -17.78
CA ILE A 146 -6.33 8.54 -18.85
C ILE A 146 -6.20 9.67 -19.88
N ILE A 147 -5.93 9.30 -21.13
CA ILE A 147 -5.86 10.22 -22.28
C ILE A 147 -6.75 9.63 -23.38
N ASN A 148 -7.80 10.34 -23.75
CA ASN A 148 -8.79 9.88 -24.74
C ASN A 148 -9.41 8.51 -24.43
N GLY A 149 -9.54 8.16 -23.15
CA GLY A 149 -10.08 6.87 -22.70
C GLY A 149 -9.04 5.77 -22.52
N ASP A 150 -7.80 5.97 -22.96
CA ASP A 150 -6.71 5.01 -22.81
C ASP A 150 -5.84 5.33 -21.60
N LEU A 151 -5.41 4.30 -20.87
CA LEU A 151 -4.44 4.45 -19.79
C LEU A 151 -3.02 4.49 -20.36
N ILE A 152 -2.39 5.66 -20.29
CA ILE A 152 -1.06 5.94 -20.84
C ILE A 152 -0.09 6.28 -19.70
N PRO A 153 1.10 5.68 -19.66
CA PRO A 153 2.11 6.02 -18.66
C PRO A 153 2.66 7.43 -18.88
N GLY A 154 2.66 8.25 -17.82
CA GLY A 154 3.32 9.56 -17.83
C GLY A 154 4.84 9.45 -17.81
N GLN A 155 5.38 8.37 -17.23
CA GLN A 155 6.80 8.07 -17.18
C GLN A 155 7.06 6.60 -17.50
N ILE A 156 8.16 6.35 -18.22
CA ILE A 156 8.73 5.02 -18.41
C ILE A 156 10.20 5.11 -18.02
N ARG A 157 10.61 4.29 -17.05
CA ARG A 157 11.98 4.26 -16.57
C ARG A 157 12.50 2.83 -16.49
N THR A 158 13.80 2.71 -16.68
CA THR A 158 14.51 1.44 -16.47
C THR A 158 15.08 1.40 -15.06
N SER A 159 15.07 0.22 -14.45
CA SER A 159 15.71 -0.02 -13.16
C SER A 159 16.69 -1.17 -13.27
N SER A 160 17.95 -0.95 -12.88
CA SER A 160 18.99 -1.99 -12.86
C SER A 160 19.41 -2.39 -11.45
N ASN A 161 19.22 -1.52 -10.45
CA ASN A 161 19.67 -1.71 -9.07
C ASN A 161 18.54 -2.10 -8.09
N HIS A 162 17.73 -3.09 -8.44
CA HIS A 162 16.65 -3.60 -7.58
C HIS A 162 16.82 -5.10 -7.31
N LEU A 163 16.15 -5.59 -6.27
CA LEU A 163 16.10 -7.02 -5.96
C LEU A 163 15.32 -7.78 -7.05
N LEU A 164 16.07 -8.47 -7.92
CA LEU A 164 15.57 -9.17 -9.12
C LEU A 164 14.91 -10.52 -8.83
N LYS A 165 15.21 -11.13 -7.68
CA LYS A 165 14.69 -12.44 -7.30
C LYS A 165 14.21 -12.37 -5.87
N GLY A 166 12.95 -12.71 -5.67
CA GLY A 166 12.31 -12.78 -4.37
C GLY A 166 10.88 -13.18 -4.61
N ALA A 167 10.58 -14.45 -4.42
CA ALA A 167 9.23 -14.89 -4.17
C ALA A 167 9.20 -15.27 -2.69
N GLY A 168 8.49 -14.50 -1.87
CA GLY A 168 8.38 -14.76 -0.44
C GLY A 168 9.68 -14.58 0.36
N ILE A 169 10.65 -13.81 -0.14
CA ILE A 169 11.81 -13.41 0.69
C ILE A 169 11.33 -12.33 1.65
N GLY A 170 11.61 -12.51 2.94
CA GLY A 170 11.39 -11.49 3.94
C GLY A 170 12.49 -10.42 3.88
N ILE A 171 12.11 -9.18 3.56
CA ILE A 171 12.97 -8.00 3.58
C ILE A 171 12.72 -7.18 4.85
N ASN A 172 13.74 -6.46 5.31
CA ASN A 172 13.60 -5.56 6.44
C ASN A 172 12.88 -4.27 6.01
N LEU A 173 11.74 -3.98 6.66
CA LEU A 173 10.93 -2.80 6.35
C LEU A 173 11.74 -1.50 6.52
N ASP A 174 12.42 -1.31 7.65
CA ASP A 174 13.16 -0.06 7.90
C ASP A 174 14.35 0.11 6.96
N ASP A 175 15.05 -0.97 6.63
CA ASP A 175 16.12 -0.97 5.64
C ASP A 175 15.56 -0.60 4.26
N TRP A 176 14.43 -1.19 3.84
CA TRP A 176 13.75 -0.82 2.59
C TRP A 176 13.37 0.65 2.56
N LEU A 177 12.66 1.16 3.58
CA LEU A 177 12.21 2.56 3.60
C LEU A 177 13.39 3.55 3.57
N ASN A 178 14.55 3.17 4.11
CA ASN A 178 15.74 4.02 4.11
C ASN A 178 16.64 3.88 2.89
N THR A 179 16.61 2.75 2.19
CA THR A 179 17.53 2.43 1.08
C THR A 179 16.84 2.13 -0.25
N ALA A 180 15.51 2.26 -0.31
CA ALA A 180 14.72 2.07 -1.52
C ALA A 180 15.31 2.85 -2.70
N THR A 181 15.27 2.24 -3.88
CA THR A 181 15.72 2.86 -5.13
C THR A 181 14.96 4.16 -5.43
N ILE A 182 15.43 4.91 -6.43
CA ILE A 182 14.74 6.10 -6.93
C ILE A 182 13.31 5.82 -7.40
N HIS A 183 13.00 4.56 -7.73
CA HIS A 183 11.66 4.10 -8.15
C HIS A 183 10.87 3.43 -7.00
N GLY A 184 11.38 3.46 -5.77
CA GLY A 184 10.73 2.90 -4.58
C GLY A 184 10.92 1.39 -4.38
N LEU A 185 11.50 0.67 -5.33
CA LEU A 185 11.78 -0.77 -5.18
C LEU A 185 12.86 -1.05 -4.12
N PRO A 186 12.83 -2.23 -3.45
CA PRO A 186 13.95 -2.71 -2.63
C PRO A 186 15.25 -2.82 -3.44
N PRO A 187 16.39 -2.31 -2.93
CA PRO A 187 17.68 -2.44 -3.60
C PRO A 187 18.18 -3.90 -3.58
N ARG A 188 19.16 -4.23 -4.43
CA ARG A 188 19.76 -5.58 -4.49
C ARG A 188 20.34 -6.05 -3.16
N LYS A 189 20.94 -5.12 -2.41
CA LYS A 189 21.52 -5.36 -1.09
C LYS A 189 20.54 -4.81 -0.06
N ILE A 190 19.71 -5.69 0.47
CA ILE A 190 18.75 -5.37 1.52
C ILE A 190 18.86 -6.41 2.63
N LYS A 191 18.69 -5.97 3.88
CA LYS A 191 18.67 -6.86 5.05
C LYS A 191 17.42 -7.74 5.04
N ASN A 192 17.57 -8.94 5.57
CA ASN A 192 16.43 -9.83 5.80
C ASN A 192 15.51 -9.27 6.89
N GLY A 193 14.21 -9.52 6.77
CA GLY A 193 13.21 -9.12 7.75
C GLY A 193 11.88 -9.84 7.53
N GLU A 194 10.79 -9.25 8.00
CA GLU A 194 9.47 -9.90 8.03
C GLU A 194 8.51 -9.43 6.93
N LEU A 195 8.86 -8.38 6.18
CA LEU A 195 8.04 -7.91 5.06
C LEU A 195 8.28 -8.84 3.87
N TYR A 196 7.29 -9.59 3.44
CA TYR A 196 7.43 -10.45 2.27
C TYR A 196 7.51 -9.60 0.99
N TYR A 197 8.47 -9.93 0.13
CA TYR A 197 8.63 -9.29 -1.17
C TYR A 197 8.43 -10.29 -2.31
N TYR A 198 7.62 -9.86 -3.29
CA TYR A 198 7.47 -10.53 -4.58
C TYR A 198 7.92 -9.61 -5.71
N ALA A 199 9.04 -9.95 -6.34
CA ALA A 199 9.62 -9.18 -7.44
C ALA A 199 8.73 -9.23 -8.71
N PRO A 200 8.82 -8.23 -9.61
CA PRO A 200 8.15 -8.28 -10.91
C PRO A 200 8.49 -9.54 -11.71
N LEU A 201 7.50 -10.09 -12.45
CA LEU A 201 7.67 -11.28 -13.30
C LEU A 201 8.21 -10.90 -14.68
N GLU A 202 8.93 -11.83 -15.30
CA GLU A 202 9.63 -11.59 -16.58
C GLU A 202 8.68 -11.41 -17.77
N ASP A 203 7.48 -11.98 -17.72
CA ASP A 203 6.60 -12.18 -18.87
C ASP A 203 5.21 -11.58 -18.72
N ASN A 204 4.95 -10.86 -17.63
CA ASN A 204 3.62 -10.34 -17.32
C ASN A 204 3.69 -8.84 -17.02
N ASN A 205 2.79 -8.08 -17.65
CA ASN A 205 2.55 -6.67 -17.36
C ASN A 205 1.97 -6.53 -15.94
N CYS A 206 2.80 -6.79 -14.93
CA CYS A 206 2.38 -6.90 -13.55
C CYS A 206 2.32 -5.53 -12.88
N VAL A 207 1.50 -5.40 -11.85
CA VAL A 207 1.42 -4.18 -11.04
C VAL A 207 1.87 -4.41 -9.60
N ALA A 208 2.22 -3.32 -8.93
CA ALA A 208 2.45 -3.31 -7.50
C ALA A 208 1.14 -3.19 -6.71
N TRP A 209 1.09 -3.94 -5.62
CA TRP A 209 0.18 -3.66 -4.51
C TRP A 209 0.92 -3.89 -3.19
N PHE A 210 0.39 -3.30 -2.13
CA PHE A 210 0.81 -3.57 -0.76
C PHE A 210 -0.36 -4.18 -0.01
N TYR A 211 -0.16 -5.28 0.71
CA TYR A 211 -1.24 -5.89 1.49
C TYR A 211 -0.75 -6.53 2.78
N ALA A 212 -1.66 -6.70 3.74
CA ALA A 212 -1.44 -7.48 4.94
C ALA A 212 -2.63 -8.39 5.23
N ASP A 213 -2.37 -9.58 5.75
CA ASP A 213 -3.36 -10.59 6.13
C ASP A 213 -2.95 -11.31 7.43
N SER A 214 -3.59 -12.43 7.78
CA SER A 214 -3.24 -13.24 8.95
C SER A 214 -1.87 -13.92 8.89
N VAL A 215 -1.15 -13.88 7.76
CA VAL A 215 0.19 -14.45 7.57
C VAL A 215 1.27 -13.38 7.73
N GLY A 216 1.08 -12.19 7.15
CA GLY A 216 2.04 -11.10 7.27
C GLY A 216 1.70 -9.88 6.43
N ALA A 217 2.69 -9.02 6.21
CA ALA A 217 2.63 -7.90 5.28
C ALA A 217 3.48 -8.19 4.05
N PHE A 218 3.06 -7.64 2.91
CA PHE A 218 3.55 -8.03 1.60
C PHE A 218 3.68 -6.82 0.69
N LEU A 219 4.87 -6.62 0.12
CA LEU A 219 5.07 -5.83 -1.09
C LEU A 219 5.12 -6.77 -2.27
N SER A 220 4.09 -6.77 -3.11
CA SER A 220 4.00 -7.68 -4.25
C SER A 220 3.91 -6.90 -5.54
N CYS A 221 4.90 -7.13 -6.40
CA CYS A 221 5.09 -6.44 -7.69
C CYS A 221 4.80 -7.36 -8.89
N ASN A 222 4.13 -8.50 -8.65
CA ASN A 222 3.88 -9.57 -9.61
C ASN A 222 2.39 -9.83 -9.86
N ARG A 223 1.52 -8.84 -9.62
CA ARG A 223 0.07 -9.05 -9.72
C ARG A 223 -0.45 -8.73 -11.09
N ASP A 224 -1.48 -9.47 -11.52
CA ASP A 224 -2.23 -9.14 -12.73
C ASP A 224 -3.07 -7.88 -12.50
N PRO A 225 -2.90 -6.81 -13.31
CA PRO A 225 -3.67 -5.57 -13.20
C PRO A 225 -5.18 -5.76 -13.42
N SER A 226 -5.58 -6.86 -14.07
CA SER A 226 -6.98 -7.20 -14.35
C SER A 226 -7.65 -7.89 -13.15
N SER A 227 -6.87 -8.35 -12.17
CA SER A 227 -7.42 -8.96 -10.96
C SER A 227 -8.12 -7.90 -10.10
N SER A 228 -9.28 -8.24 -9.58
CA SER A 228 -10.04 -7.44 -8.61
C SER A 228 -10.16 -8.23 -7.31
N ASP A 229 -10.05 -7.54 -6.18
CA ASP A 229 -10.31 -8.13 -4.87
C ASP A 229 -11.17 -7.16 -4.04
N PRO A 230 -12.32 -7.59 -3.46
CA PRO A 230 -13.18 -6.72 -2.67
C PRO A 230 -12.49 -5.94 -1.54
N VAL A 231 -11.39 -6.46 -0.99
CA VAL A 231 -10.68 -5.79 0.11
C VAL A 231 -9.55 -4.87 -0.34
N LEU A 232 -9.24 -4.89 -1.64
CA LEU A 232 -8.22 -4.05 -2.25
C LEU A 232 -8.83 -2.71 -2.64
N GLY A 233 -8.23 -1.62 -2.14
CA GLY A 233 -8.63 -0.26 -2.46
C GLY A 233 -7.43 0.61 -2.84
N VAL A 234 -7.54 1.92 -2.63
CA VAL A 234 -6.44 2.85 -2.90
C VAL A 234 -6.48 4.06 -1.98
N ARG A 235 -5.31 4.48 -1.50
CA ARG A 235 -5.13 5.83 -0.95
C ARG A 235 -4.84 6.77 -2.11
N HIS A 236 -5.85 7.56 -2.45
CA HIS A 236 -5.73 8.49 -3.56
C HIS A 236 -5.00 9.76 -3.13
N ALA A 237 -4.38 10.41 -4.09
CA ALA A 237 -3.59 11.60 -3.91
C ALA A 237 -4.00 12.68 -4.91
N ARG A 238 -3.75 13.93 -4.52
CA ARG A 238 -3.90 15.12 -5.37
C ARG A 238 -2.68 16.01 -5.20
N ILE A 239 -2.37 16.81 -6.22
CA ILE A 239 -1.34 17.85 -6.09
C ILE A 239 -1.87 18.92 -5.12
N ARG A 240 -1.07 19.25 -4.10
CA ARG A 240 -1.38 20.36 -3.21
C ARG A 240 -1.15 21.66 -3.98
N SER A 241 -2.22 22.39 -4.25
CA SER A 241 -2.11 23.75 -4.79
C SER A 241 -1.52 24.66 -3.71
N LYS A 242 -0.63 25.57 -4.14
CA LYS A 242 -0.03 26.59 -3.27
C LYS A 242 -1.03 27.66 -2.88
#